data_AF-A0A225W9G8-F1
#
_entry.id   AF-A0A225W9G8-F1
#
_cell.length_a   1.000
_cell.length_b   1.000
_cell.length_c   1.000
_cell.angle_alpha   90.00
_cell.angle_beta   90.00
_cell.angle_gamma   90.00
#
_symmetry.space_group_name_H-M   'P 1'
#
loop_
_entity.id
_entity.type
_entity.pdbx_description
1 polymer ?
#
loop_
_entity_poly.entity_id
_entity_poly.type
_entity_poly.pdbx_seq_one_letter_code
_entity_poly.pdbx_strand_id
1 'polypeptide(L)'
;MLASLRREKHQKDKREYADRGVGSLIDGHCIIDDLVTISQFYMNLNTGSDLLNRMCQFIWYACLLRGETARNMELPDMFSVILEHEGFTEYRALLRIMEQGNQYGRHEFKSCIRHRNVEVCPIGALGFYIFYRWSVQNEDMPNFLVPEECTESRKNRTTPLTYRAHYDAIVKTFTALATTQKQRRTLLADRAPGWLS
;
A
#
# COMPACT_ATOMS: atom_id res chain seq x y z
N MET A 1 21.91 12.25 26.66
CA MET A 1 21.84 10.85 27.14
C MET A 1 21.33 9.85 26.10
N LEU A 2 20.18 10.07 25.43
CA LEU A 2 19.69 9.12 24.41
C LEU A 2 20.58 9.02 23.15
N ALA A 3 21.21 10.12 22.74
CA ALA A 3 22.07 10.14 21.56
C ALA A 3 23.41 9.39 21.75
N SER A 4 23.96 9.42 22.97
CA SER A 4 25.20 8.70 23.32
C SER A 4 24.97 7.19 23.39
N LEU A 5 23.86 6.75 24.02
CA LEU A 5 23.46 5.34 24.08
C LEU A 5 23.18 4.72 22.70
N ARG A 6 22.55 5.47 21.78
CA ARG A 6 22.33 5.00 20.39
C ARG A 6 23.64 4.81 19.62
N ARG A 7 24.63 5.66 19.88
CA ARG A 7 25.96 5.57 19.24
C ARG A 7 26.75 4.37 19.77
N GLU A 8 26.70 4.11 21.07
CA GLU A 8 27.36 2.95 21.68
C GLU A 8 26.74 1.63 21.19
N LYS A 9 25.41 1.53 21.16
CA LYS A 9 24.72 0.38 20.59
C LYS A 9 25.11 0.15 19.12
N HIS A 10 25.12 1.20 18.31
CA HIS A 10 25.53 1.10 16.90
C HIS A 10 26.97 0.60 16.72
N GLN A 11 27.89 1.03 17.59
CA GLN A 11 29.29 0.58 17.56
C GLN A 11 29.43 -0.88 18.00
N LYS A 12 28.62 -1.32 18.98
CA LYS A 12 28.55 -2.72 19.41
C LYS A 12 28.02 -3.63 18.32
N ASP A 13 26.86 -3.30 17.74
CA ASP A 13 26.21 -4.07 16.67
C ASP A 13 27.15 -4.20 15.45
N LYS A 14 27.95 -3.16 15.17
CA LYS A 14 28.97 -3.19 14.09
C LYS A 14 30.13 -4.14 14.38
N ARG A 15 30.57 -4.27 15.64
CA ARG A 15 31.66 -5.19 16.04
C ARG A 15 31.20 -6.65 16.04
N GLU A 16 29.94 -6.88 16.40
CA GLU A 16 29.34 -8.21 16.50
C GLU A 16 28.80 -8.71 15.15
N TYR A 17 28.91 -7.92 14.07
CA TYR A 17 28.28 -8.18 12.77
C TYR A 17 26.80 -8.51 12.90
N ALA A 18 26.14 -7.96 13.92
CA ALA A 18 24.74 -8.20 14.19
C ALA A 18 23.92 -7.64 13.02
N ASP A 19 23.04 -8.48 12.45
CA ASP A 19 22.12 -8.03 11.41
C ASP A 19 21.20 -6.97 12.00
N ARG A 20 21.38 -5.75 11.53
CA ARG A 20 20.61 -4.57 11.95
C ARG A 20 19.17 -4.64 11.45
N GLY A 21 18.90 -5.54 10.51
CA GLY A 21 17.58 -5.89 10.03
C GLY A 21 16.76 -6.58 11.12
N VAL A 22 17.35 -7.41 11.98
CA VAL A 22 16.66 -8.20 13.02
C VAL A 22 16.00 -7.29 14.06
N GLY A 23 14.71 -7.50 14.31
CA GLY A 23 13.86 -6.64 15.14
C GLY A 23 13.58 -5.24 14.56
N SER A 24 14.03 -4.95 13.33
CA SER A 24 13.65 -3.73 12.61
C SER A 24 12.32 -3.92 11.87
N LEU A 25 11.82 -2.85 11.23
CA LEU A 25 10.65 -2.94 10.34
C LEU A 25 10.82 -4.02 9.25
N ILE A 26 12.07 -4.34 8.89
CA ILE A 26 12.42 -5.30 7.83
C ILE A 26 12.27 -6.76 8.31
N ASP A 27 12.54 -7.05 9.59
CA ASP A 27 12.39 -8.40 10.18
C ASP A 27 10.93 -8.80 10.43
N GLY A 28 10.05 -7.81 10.52
CA GLY A 28 8.61 -7.99 10.67
C GLY A 28 7.83 -7.77 9.39
N HIS A 29 8.48 -7.61 8.23
CA HIS A 29 7.77 -7.25 7.02
C HIS A 29 6.73 -8.32 6.66
N CYS A 30 5.49 -7.83 6.48
CA CYS A 30 4.38 -8.55 5.91
C CYS A 30 4.87 -9.34 4.70
N ILE A 31 4.98 -10.66 4.85
CA ILE A 31 5.28 -11.58 3.74
C ILE A 31 4.21 -11.33 2.66
N ILE A 32 4.46 -11.69 1.40
CA ILE A 32 3.44 -11.60 0.34
C ILE A 32 2.10 -12.21 0.82
N ASP A 33 2.16 -13.27 1.62
CA ASP A 33 1.02 -13.91 2.28
C ASP A 33 0.25 -13.02 3.25
N ASP A 34 0.94 -12.14 3.98
CA ASP A 34 0.31 -11.16 4.86
C ASP A 34 -0.37 -10.06 4.04
N LEU A 35 0.24 -9.61 2.95
CA LEU A 35 -0.39 -8.68 2.01
C LEU A 35 -1.63 -9.31 1.34
N VAL A 36 -1.56 -10.59 0.97
CA VAL A 36 -2.70 -11.36 0.49
C VAL A 36 -3.81 -11.38 1.54
N THR A 37 -3.46 -11.69 2.80
CA THR A 37 -4.42 -11.73 3.91
C THR A 37 -5.08 -10.35 4.12
N ILE A 38 -4.31 -9.26 4.05
CA ILE A 38 -4.82 -7.89 4.11
C ILE A 38 -5.78 -7.60 2.94
N SER A 39 -5.40 -7.99 1.71
CA SER A 39 -6.27 -7.82 0.54
C SER A 39 -7.60 -8.57 0.71
N GLN A 40 -7.52 -9.84 1.10
CA GLN A 40 -8.69 -10.69 1.31
C GLN A 40 -9.59 -10.13 2.43
N PHE A 41 -9.00 -9.59 3.50
CA PHE A 41 -9.76 -8.93 4.55
C PHE A 41 -10.64 -7.80 3.99
N TYR A 42 -10.08 -6.87 3.20
CA TYR A 42 -10.86 -5.79 2.60
C TYR A 42 -11.89 -6.29 1.59
N MET A 43 -11.52 -7.28 0.76
CA MET A 43 -12.43 -7.86 -0.22
C MET A 43 -13.62 -8.55 0.44
N ASN A 44 -13.41 -9.21 1.57
CA ASN A 44 -14.46 -9.91 2.33
C ASN A 44 -15.43 -8.96 3.04
N LEU A 45 -14.99 -7.74 3.40
CA LEU A 45 -15.90 -6.72 3.93
C LEU A 45 -16.88 -6.22 2.86
N ASN A 46 -16.48 -6.26 1.57
CA ASN A 46 -17.32 -5.98 0.41
C ASN A 46 -18.05 -4.62 0.47
N THR A 47 -17.42 -3.60 1.06
CA THR A 47 -17.94 -2.22 1.05
C THR A 47 -17.09 -1.30 0.18
N GLY A 48 -17.70 -0.24 -0.36
CA GLY A 48 -17.00 0.75 -1.17
C GLY A 48 -15.88 1.51 -0.42
N SER A 49 -16.09 1.77 0.87
CA SER A 49 -15.05 2.35 1.73
C SER A 49 -13.86 1.41 1.92
N ASP A 50 -14.10 0.11 1.98
CA ASP A 50 -13.04 -0.88 2.15
C ASP A 50 -12.24 -1.11 0.86
N LEU A 51 -12.89 -1.05 -0.31
CA LEU A 51 -12.19 -1.04 -1.60
C LEU A 51 -11.30 0.19 -1.76
N LEU A 52 -11.75 1.36 -1.31
CA LEU A 52 -10.93 2.56 -1.25
C LEU A 52 -9.74 2.37 -0.31
N ASN A 53 -9.96 1.86 0.91
CA ASN A 53 -8.90 1.62 1.89
C ASN A 53 -7.86 0.62 1.34
N ARG A 54 -8.32 -0.45 0.69
CA ARG A 54 -7.47 -1.41 -0.02
C ARG A 54 -6.63 -0.69 -1.08
N MET A 55 -7.26 0.06 -1.99
CA MET A 55 -6.53 0.80 -3.02
C MET A 55 -5.48 1.73 -2.41
N CYS A 56 -5.85 2.57 -1.44
CA CYS A 56 -4.93 3.49 -0.77
C CYS A 56 -3.76 2.76 -0.13
N GLN A 57 -4.01 1.65 0.57
CA GLN A 57 -2.96 0.90 1.25
C GLN A 57 -2.01 0.19 0.26
N PHE A 58 -2.51 -0.40 -0.82
CA PHE A 58 -1.67 -1.06 -1.81
C PHE A 58 -0.86 -0.08 -2.66
N ILE A 59 -1.44 1.05 -3.07
CA ILE A 59 -0.67 2.09 -3.77
C ILE A 59 0.35 2.72 -2.80
N TRP A 60 0.00 2.90 -1.52
CA TRP A 60 0.92 3.35 -0.50
C TRP A 60 2.14 2.43 -0.37
N TYR A 61 1.93 1.10 -0.28
CA TYR A 61 3.02 0.14 -0.24
C TYR A 61 3.86 0.13 -1.51
N ALA A 62 3.21 0.10 -2.67
CA ALA A 62 3.93 -0.04 -3.94
C ALA A 62 4.72 1.23 -4.32
N CYS A 63 4.19 2.41 -4.02
CA CYS A 63 4.82 3.70 -4.32
C CYS A 63 5.61 4.28 -3.13
N LEU A 64 5.66 3.59 -1.99
CA LEU A 64 6.31 4.04 -0.74
C LEU A 64 5.90 5.47 -0.33
N LEU A 65 4.60 5.75 -0.40
CA LEU A 65 4.08 7.09 -0.14
C LEU A 65 4.08 7.43 1.36
N ARG A 66 3.85 8.69 1.69
CA ARG A 66 3.39 9.04 3.05
C ARG A 66 1.88 8.84 3.11
N GLY A 67 1.35 8.55 4.30
CA GLY A 67 -0.09 8.32 4.46
C GLY A 67 -0.94 9.52 4.02
N GLU A 68 -0.46 10.75 4.23
CA GLU A 68 -1.09 11.97 3.73
C GLU A 68 -1.15 12.00 2.21
N THR A 69 -0.02 11.78 1.55
CA THR A 69 0.05 11.77 0.09
C THR A 69 -0.85 10.66 -0.49
N ALA A 70 -0.90 9.48 0.13
CA ALA A 70 -1.75 8.37 -0.34
C ALA A 70 -3.25 8.68 -0.24
N ARG A 71 -3.68 9.43 0.80
CA ARG A 71 -5.09 9.87 0.94
C ARG A 71 -5.43 11.02 0.00
N ASN A 72 -4.47 11.90 -0.25
CA ASN A 72 -4.60 13.07 -1.13
C ASN A 72 -4.40 12.73 -2.61
N MET A 73 -4.64 11.48 -3.00
CA MET A 73 -4.46 11.05 -4.37
C MET A 73 -5.65 11.44 -5.23
N GLU A 74 -5.39 12.16 -6.31
CA GLU A 74 -6.39 12.52 -7.31
C GLU A 74 -6.13 11.77 -8.60
N LEU A 75 -7.20 11.52 -9.36
CA LEU A 75 -7.10 10.84 -10.64
C LEU A 75 -6.27 11.62 -11.68
N PRO A 76 -6.35 12.98 -11.77
CA PRO A 76 -5.50 13.76 -12.67
C PRO A 76 -4.00 13.63 -12.39
N ASP A 77 -3.59 13.33 -11.16
CA ASP A 77 -2.18 13.14 -10.81
C ASP A 77 -1.60 11.83 -11.32
N MET A 78 -2.47 10.92 -11.80
CA MET A 78 -2.11 9.57 -12.19
C MET A 78 -2.08 9.43 -13.71
N PHE A 79 -0.99 8.88 -14.22
CA PHE A 79 -0.81 8.64 -15.65
C PHE A 79 -0.13 7.29 -15.89
N SER A 80 -0.48 6.65 -17.00
CA SER A 80 0.14 5.40 -17.42
C SER A 80 1.21 5.67 -18.44
N VAL A 81 2.41 5.13 -18.22
CA VAL A 81 3.52 5.19 -19.17
C VAL A 81 3.88 3.78 -19.62
N ILE A 82 4.13 3.63 -20.91
CA ILE A 82 4.67 2.39 -21.47
C ILE A 82 6.17 2.37 -21.16
N LEU A 83 6.61 1.32 -20.49
CA LEU A 83 8.02 1.05 -20.27
C LEU A 83 8.55 0.32 -21.51
N GLU A 84 9.04 1.11 -22.47
CA GLU A 84 9.65 0.59 -23.69
C GLU A 84 10.85 -0.30 -23.33
N HIS A 85 10.99 -1.41 -24.04
CA HIS A 85 12.07 -2.39 -23.85
C HIS A 85 12.10 -3.13 -22.49
N GLU A 86 11.12 -2.92 -21.62
CA GLU A 86 10.99 -3.61 -20.34
C GLU A 86 10.01 -4.79 -20.45
N GLY A 87 10.48 -5.90 -21.02
CA GLY A 87 9.75 -7.17 -21.09
C GLY A 87 9.42 -7.66 -22.50
N PHE A 88 8.75 -8.82 -22.57
CA PHE A 88 8.39 -9.47 -23.83
C PHE A 88 7.10 -8.90 -24.46
N THR A 89 6.30 -8.19 -23.67
CA THR A 89 5.02 -7.56 -24.03
C THR A 89 5.01 -6.12 -23.54
N GLU A 90 4.20 -5.25 -24.15
CA GLU A 90 4.00 -3.89 -23.67
C GLU A 90 3.71 -3.86 -22.17
N TYR A 91 4.63 -3.26 -21.42
CA TYR A 91 4.55 -3.17 -19.97
C TYR A 91 4.23 -1.73 -19.57
N ARG A 92 3.29 -1.55 -18.64
CA ARG A 92 2.82 -0.23 -18.22
C ARG A 92 3.09 -0.01 -16.75
N ALA A 93 3.71 1.13 -16.45
CA ALA A 93 3.81 1.65 -15.10
C ALA A 93 2.68 2.66 -14.86
N LEU A 94 2.13 2.64 -13.66
CA LEU A 94 1.29 3.70 -13.14
C LEU A 94 2.22 4.69 -12.45
N LEU A 95 2.23 5.94 -12.93
CA LEU A 95 2.98 7.03 -12.33
C LEU A 95 2.01 7.97 -11.64
N ARG A 96 2.50 8.57 -10.56
CA ARG A 96 1.84 9.64 -9.84
C ARG A 96 2.77 10.83 -9.69
N ILE A 97 2.26 12.03 -9.99
CA ILE A 97 2.93 13.29 -9.69
C ILE A 97 2.76 13.62 -8.21
N MET A 98 3.86 14.01 -7.55
CA MET A 98 3.82 14.50 -6.18
C MET A 98 3.60 16.03 -6.19
N GLU A 99 2.66 16.52 -5.40
CA GLU A 99 2.39 17.96 -5.23
C GLU A 99 3.63 18.72 -4.75
N GLN A 100 4.37 18.12 -3.81
CA GLN A 100 5.62 18.68 -3.31
C GLN A 100 6.79 18.13 -4.13
N GLY A 101 7.47 19.03 -4.83
CA GLY A 101 8.74 18.73 -5.48
C GLY A 101 9.87 18.47 -4.48
N ASN A 102 11.00 18.03 -5.01
CA ASN A 102 12.19 17.85 -4.20
C ASN A 102 12.75 19.20 -3.71
N GLN A 103 13.80 19.17 -2.89
CA GLN A 103 14.48 20.38 -2.37
C GLN A 103 14.99 21.36 -3.45
N TYR A 104 15.02 20.94 -4.72
CA TYR A 104 15.42 21.73 -5.87
C TYR A 104 14.24 22.19 -6.74
N GLY A 105 13.00 22.03 -6.26
CA GLY A 105 11.78 22.43 -6.97
C GLY A 105 11.42 21.56 -8.16
N ARG A 106 12.03 20.38 -8.32
CA ARG A 106 11.66 19.46 -9.41
C ARG A 106 10.49 18.58 -8.99
N HIS A 107 9.56 18.35 -9.91
CA HIS A 107 8.48 17.39 -9.70
C HIS A 107 9.05 16.01 -9.37
N GLU A 108 8.57 15.45 -8.26
CA GLU A 108 8.84 14.05 -7.93
C GLU A 108 7.74 13.17 -8.51
N PHE A 109 8.15 12.04 -9.07
CA PHE A 109 7.23 11.02 -9.53
C PHE A 109 7.38 9.78 -8.66
N LYS A 110 6.26 9.17 -8.32
CA LYS A 110 6.22 7.86 -7.66
C LYS A 110 5.50 6.91 -8.59
N SER A 111 6.10 5.76 -8.84
CA SER A 111 5.58 4.78 -9.79
C SER A 111 5.36 3.44 -9.13
N CYS A 112 4.34 2.73 -9.58
CA CYS A 112 4.18 1.30 -9.32
C CYS A 112 3.85 0.54 -10.60
N ILE A 113 4.15 -0.74 -10.57
CA ILE A 113 3.95 -1.66 -11.68
C ILE A 113 2.97 -2.76 -11.29
N ARG A 114 2.48 -3.50 -12.29
CA ARG A 114 1.54 -4.59 -12.06
C ARG A 114 2.25 -5.73 -11.32
N HIS A 115 1.73 -6.10 -10.16
CA HIS A 115 2.21 -7.28 -9.45
C HIS A 115 1.70 -8.57 -10.13
N ARG A 116 2.52 -9.64 -10.13
CA ARG A 116 2.15 -10.94 -10.72
C ARG A 116 0.96 -11.59 -10.01
N ASN A 117 0.96 -11.56 -8.68
CA ASN A 117 -0.20 -11.94 -7.89
C ASN A 117 -1.23 -10.80 -7.91
N VAL A 118 -2.42 -11.09 -8.45
CA VAL A 118 -3.53 -10.15 -8.63
C VAL A 118 -4.11 -9.65 -7.32
N GLU A 119 -4.05 -10.44 -6.25
CA GLU A 119 -4.63 -10.06 -4.96
C GLU A 119 -3.88 -8.88 -4.34
N VAL A 120 -2.56 -8.83 -4.53
CA VAL A 120 -1.70 -7.77 -3.99
C VAL A 120 -1.32 -6.71 -5.05
N CYS A 121 -1.97 -6.73 -6.21
CA CYS A 121 -1.63 -5.83 -7.30
C CYS A 121 -2.17 -4.41 -7.03
N PRO A 122 -1.32 -3.37 -6.97
CA PRO A 122 -1.77 -1.99 -6.74
C PRO A 122 -2.62 -1.45 -7.90
N ILE A 123 -2.25 -1.78 -9.13
CA ILE A 123 -3.02 -1.41 -10.34
C ILE A 123 -4.37 -2.13 -10.35
N GLY A 124 -4.40 -3.40 -9.92
CA GLY A 124 -5.64 -4.17 -9.79
C GLY A 124 -6.56 -3.58 -8.71
N ALA A 125 -6.01 -3.19 -7.56
CA ALA A 125 -6.77 -2.55 -6.49
C ALA A 125 -7.39 -1.21 -6.94
N LEU A 126 -6.63 -0.40 -7.69
CA LEU A 126 -7.15 0.82 -8.33
C LEU A 126 -8.28 0.51 -9.32
N GLY A 127 -8.09 -0.47 -10.20
CA GLY A 127 -9.09 -0.88 -11.18
C GLY A 127 -10.39 -1.34 -10.53
N PHE A 128 -10.32 -2.18 -9.48
CA PHE A 128 -11.50 -2.63 -8.75
C PHE A 128 -12.27 -1.48 -8.10
N TYR A 129 -11.55 -0.54 -7.49
CA TYR A 129 -12.17 0.62 -6.87
C TYR A 129 -12.86 1.53 -7.90
N ILE A 130 -12.21 1.80 -9.04
CA ILE A 130 -12.78 2.57 -10.14
C ILE A 130 -14.03 1.88 -10.73
N PHE A 131 -13.95 0.58 -10.99
CA PHE A 131 -15.08 -0.20 -11.48
C PHE A 131 -16.26 -0.19 -10.51
N TYR A 132 -15.99 -0.42 -9.21
CA TYR A 132 -17.04 -0.34 -8.19
C TYR A 132 -17.73 1.03 -8.20
N ARG A 133 -16.96 2.10 -8.32
CA ARG A 133 -17.44 3.47 -8.27
C ARG A 133 -18.36 3.82 -9.44
N TRP A 134 -17.94 3.58 -10.67
CA TRP A 134 -18.74 3.99 -11.85
C TRP A 134 -19.69 2.91 -12.35
N SER A 135 -19.35 1.63 -12.19
CA SER A 135 -20.18 0.54 -12.73
C SER A 135 -21.12 -0.08 -11.70
N VAL A 136 -20.78 -0.09 -10.41
CA VAL A 136 -21.61 -0.73 -9.36
C VAL A 136 -22.42 0.30 -8.58
N GLN A 137 -21.80 1.39 -8.14
CA GLN A 137 -22.48 2.52 -7.48
C GLN A 137 -23.22 3.42 -8.47
N ASN A 138 -23.00 3.23 -9.78
CA ASN A 138 -23.60 4.02 -10.85
C ASN A 138 -23.36 5.53 -10.67
N GLU A 139 -22.20 5.90 -10.14
CA GLU A 139 -21.75 7.30 -10.15
C GLU A 139 -21.51 7.73 -11.60
N ASP A 140 -21.84 8.98 -11.91
CA ASP A 140 -21.57 9.55 -13.23
C ASP A 140 -20.06 9.51 -13.53
N MET A 141 -19.73 8.91 -14.67
CA MET A 141 -18.36 8.90 -15.17
C MET A 141 -17.99 10.36 -15.53
N PRO A 142 -16.89 10.92 -14.98
CA PRO A 142 -16.47 12.26 -15.32
C PRO A 142 -16.04 12.33 -16.78
N ASN A 143 -16.26 13.47 -17.44
CA ASN A 143 -15.70 13.69 -18.76
C ASN A 143 -14.20 13.98 -18.64
N PHE A 144 -13.36 12.99 -18.93
CA PHE A 144 -11.90 13.13 -18.87
C PHE A 144 -11.32 14.12 -19.88
N LEU A 145 -12.12 14.60 -20.84
CA LEU A 145 -11.71 15.66 -21.77
C LEU A 145 -11.87 17.06 -21.16
N VAL A 146 -12.62 17.19 -20.07
CA VAL A 146 -12.81 18.44 -19.34
C VAL A 146 -11.94 18.41 -18.07
N PRO A 147 -10.88 19.23 -17.98
CA PRO A 147 -9.96 19.19 -16.85
C PRO A 147 -10.64 19.41 -15.49
N GLU A 148 -11.64 20.30 -15.45
CA GLU A 148 -12.41 20.61 -14.25
C GLU A 148 -13.12 19.36 -13.72
N GLU A 149 -13.91 18.68 -14.56
CA GLU A 149 -14.60 17.44 -14.19
C GLU A 149 -13.64 16.30 -13.79
N CYS A 150 -12.47 16.21 -14.41
CA CYS A 150 -11.45 15.24 -14.04
C CYS A 150 -10.93 15.47 -12.61
N THR A 151 -10.70 16.72 -12.22
CA THR A 151 -10.32 17.08 -10.83
C THR A 151 -11.47 16.91 -9.84
N GLU A 152 -12.70 17.22 -10.27
CA GLU A 152 -13.91 17.10 -9.45
C GLU A 152 -14.37 15.66 -9.26
N SER A 153 -13.87 14.74 -10.08
CA SER A 153 -14.10 13.30 -9.92
C SER A 153 -13.77 12.81 -8.50
N ARG A 154 -12.90 13.49 -7.75
CA ARG A 154 -12.67 13.19 -6.33
C ARG A 154 -13.60 13.97 -5.39
N LYS A 155 -13.97 15.21 -5.74
CA LYS A 155 -14.79 16.13 -4.93
C LYS A 155 -16.28 15.74 -4.88
N ASN A 156 -16.78 15.05 -5.90
CA ASN A 156 -18.17 14.56 -5.93
C ASN A 156 -18.48 13.50 -4.86
N ARG A 157 -17.46 13.04 -4.13
CA ARG A 157 -17.67 12.34 -2.87
C ARG A 157 -18.09 13.31 -1.78
N THR A 158 -19.22 12.98 -1.15
CA THR A 158 -19.78 13.71 -0.01
C THR A 158 -18.81 13.79 1.19
N THR A 159 -17.77 12.94 1.27
CA THR A 159 -16.73 13.02 2.30
C THR A 159 -15.33 12.59 1.80
N PRO A 160 -14.29 13.42 1.98
CA PRO A 160 -12.90 13.00 1.74
C PRO A 160 -12.45 11.96 2.77
N LEU A 161 -11.52 11.08 2.37
CA LEU A 161 -10.96 10.07 3.28
C LEU A 161 -10.13 10.75 4.37
N THR A 162 -10.68 10.79 5.58
CA THR A 162 -10.00 11.42 6.73
C THR A 162 -8.81 10.60 7.21
N TYR A 163 -7.84 11.27 7.84
CA TYR A 163 -6.70 10.58 8.49
C TYR A 163 -7.18 9.49 9.44
N ARG A 164 -8.15 9.81 10.30
CA ARG A 164 -8.64 8.92 11.35
C ARG A 164 -9.33 7.69 10.77
N ALA A 165 -10.21 7.87 9.77
CA ALA A 165 -10.87 6.75 9.11
C ALA A 165 -9.85 5.79 8.46
N HIS A 166 -8.84 6.31 7.77
CA HIS A 166 -7.81 5.50 7.15
C HIS A 166 -6.90 4.82 8.19
N TYR A 167 -6.51 5.55 9.24
CA TYR A 167 -5.71 5.00 10.34
C TYR A 167 -6.46 3.87 11.06
N ASP A 168 -7.73 4.07 11.40
CA ASP A 168 -8.56 3.06 12.07
C ASP A 168 -8.75 1.83 11.18
N ALA A 169 -8.90 2.01 9.86
CA ALA A 169 -8.95 0.90 8.90
C ALA A 169 -7.63 0.11 8.89
N ILE A 170 -6.49 0.78 8.87
CA ILE A 170 -5.17 0.14 8.92
C ILE A 170 -4.98 -0.60 10.26
N VAL A 171 -5.33 0.01 11.39
CA VAL A 171 -5.20 -0.65 12.70
C VAL A 171 -6.08 -1.90 12.76
N LYS A 172 -7.30 -1.85 12.22
CA LYS A 172 -8.19 -3.01 12.12
C LYS A 172 -7.56 -4.14 11.29
N THR A 173 -6.96 -3.85 10.14
CA THR A 173 -6.33 -4.87 9.30
C THR A 173 -5.12 -5.49 9.97
N PHE A 174 -4.24 -4.68 10.58
CA PHE A 174 -3.09 -5.21 11.30
C PHE A 174 -3.46 -6.00 12.55
N THR A 175 -4.54 -5.64 13.24
CA THR A 175 -5.05 -6.41 14.39
C THR A 175 -5.60 -7.77 13.94
N ALA A 176 -6.33 -7.79 12.83
CA ALA A 176 -6.81 -9.03 12.22
C ALA A 176 -5.63 -9.91 11.77
N LEU A 177 -4.63 -9.31 11.11
CA LEU A 177 -3.41 -9.99 10.68
C LEU A 177 -2.65 -10.59 11.86
N ALA A 178 -2.43 -9.83 12.94
CA ALA A 178 -1.72 -10.32 14.13
C ALA A 178 -2.44 -11.52 14.76
N THR A 179 -3.78 -11.54 14.72
CA THR A 179 -4.58 -12.67 15.19
C THR A 179 -4.37 -13.89 14.29
N THR A 180 -4.39 -13.71 12.96
CA THR A 180 -4.09 -14.77 11.99
C THR A 180 -2.67 -15.32 12.14
N GLN A 181 -1.67 -14.45 12.33
CA GLN A 181 -0.28 -14.86 12.55
C GLN A 181 -0.11 -15.63 13.86
N LYS A 182 -0.78 -15.19 14.94
CA LYS A 182 -0.81 -15.92 16.21
C LYS A 182 -1.42 -17.31 16.05
N GLN A 183 -2.55 -17.42 15.35
CA GLN A 183 -3.19 -18.70 15.04
C GLN A 183 -2.26 -19.61 14.21
N ARG A 184 -1.60 -19.08 13.17
CA ARG A 184 -0.62 -19.83 12.37
C ARG A 184 0.54 -20.34 13.22
N ARG A 185 1.08 -19.53 14.13
CA ARG A 185 2.16 -19.94 15.05
C ARG A 185 1.71 -21.06 15.99
N THR A 186 0.49 -20.98 16.54
CA THR A 186 -0.08 -22.05 17.38
C THR A 186 -0.25 -23.34 16.57
N LEU A 187 -0.82 -23.26 15.37
CA LEU A 187 -1.01 -24.42 14.48
C LEU A 187 0.31 -25.05 14.01
N LEU A 188 1.36 -24.25 13.81
CA LEU A 188 2.70 -24.74 13.45
C LEU A 188 3.42 -25.35 14.65
N ALA A 189 3.22 -24.80 15.86
CA ALA A 189 3.75 -25.38 17.10
C ALA A 189 3.09 -26.74 17.41
N ASP A 190 1.79 -26.88 17.16
CA ASP A 190 1.07 -28.15 17.33
C ASP A 190 1.41 -29.20 16.24
N ARG A 191 1.98 -28.77 15.11
CA ARG A 191 2.39 -29.63 13.98
C ARG A 191 3.87 -30.02 13.97
N ALA A 192 4.65 -29.65 14.98
CA ALA A 192 6.03 -30.11 15.12
C ALA A 192 6.09 -31.37 16.02
N PRO A 193 5.98 -32.61 15.49
CA PRO A 193 6.37 -33.79 16.25
C PRO A 193 7.90 -33.78 16.43
N GLY A 194 8.33 -34.24 17.61
CA GLY A 194 9.68 -34.07 18.14
C GLY A 194 10.82 -34.38 17.18
N TRP A 195 11.66 -33.37 16.96
CA TRP A 195 13.04 -33.51 16.50
C TRP A 195 13.96 -32.61 17.34
N LEU A 196 13.91 -32.82 18.65
CA LEU A 196 15.00 -32.50 19.58
C LEU A 196 14.99 -33.62 20.63
N SER A 197 15.59 -34.75 20.24
CA SER A 197 16.17 -35.74 21.16
C SER A 197 17.61 -35.34 21.45
#